data_AF-A0AAV4KIE6-F1
#
_entry.id   AF-A0AAV4KIE6-F1
#
_cell.length_a   1.000
_cell.length_b   1.000
_cell.length_c   1.000
_cell.angle_alpha   90.00
_cell.angle_beta   90.00
_cell.angle_gamma   90.00
#
_symmetry.space_group_name_H-M   'P 1'
#
loop_
_entity.id
_entity.type
_entity.pdbx_description
1 polymer ?
#
loop_
_entity_poly.entity_id
_entity_poly.type
_entity_poly.pdbx_seq_one_letter_code
_entity_poly.pdbx_strand_id
1 'polypeptide(L)'
;MPQHVQGVIAPGRNEPVRVETIVIPDPGPGEAVVKIQACGVCHTDLHYKQGGINDEFPFLLGHEAAGIVESVGEGVTDVAPGDFVILNWRAVCGNCRACLRGRPWYCFDTHNAKQKMTLLDGTELSPALGIGAFAEKTLVASGQCTKVDPEVAPEVAGLLGCGVMAGIGAAINTGNVGRGDTVAVIGCGGVGDAAIVGSRLAGAAKIIAVDIDDRKLETAKTMGATHTVNSRSTDPVEAIRELTGGFGADVVIEAVGRPETYEQAFYARDLAGTVVLVGVPTPEMKLELPLLDVFGRGGALKSSWYGDCLPSRDFPMLVDLHRQGRIDLAAFVTETIGLGEVEKAFARMHEGDVLRSVVVL
;
A
#
# COMPACT_ATOMS: atom_id res chain seq x y z
N MET A 1 16.76 16.69 22.21
CA MET A 1 15.90 16.53 23.41
C MET A 1 14.63 15.84 22.97
N PRO A 2 14.11 14.88 23.75
CA PRO A 2 12.82 14.25 23.47
C PRO A 2 11.73 15.29 23.27
N GLN A 3 10.86 15.03 22.30
CA GLN A 3 9.81 15.95 21.87
C GLN A 3 8.44 15.37 22.18
N HIS A 4 7.49 16.22 22.56
CA HIS A 4 6.11 15.80 22.84
C HIS A 4 5.22 16.24 21.69
N VAL A 5 4.49 15.29 21.11
CA VAL A 5 3.59 15.53 19.97
C VAL A 5 2.27 14.81 20.17
N GLN A 6 1.23 15.19 19.44
CA GLN A 6 -0.01 14.41 19.40
C GLN A 6 0.13 13.23 18.45
N GLY A 7 -0.38 12.06 18.85
CA GLY A 7 -0.40 10.84 18.04
C GLY A 7 -1.67 10.01 18.28
N VAL A 8 -2.05 9.18 17.30
CA VAL A 8 -3.23 8.31 17.35
C VAL A 8 -2.82 6.91 17.77
N ILE A 9 -3.35 6.49 18.91
CA ILE A 9 -3.04 5.22 19.55
C ILE A 9 -4.24 4.27 19.47
N ALA A 10 -3.99 3.01 19.09
CA ALA A 10 -4.90 1.91 19.37
C ALA A 10 -4.50 1.29 20.72
N PRO A 11 -5.28 1.48 21.80
CA PRO A 11 -4.88 1.07 23.15
C PRO A 11 -5.03 -0.44 23.38
N GLY A 12 -5.92 -1.10 22.63
CA GLY A 12 -6.24 -2.51 22.79
C GLY A 12 -7.07 -3.02 21.63
N ARG A 13 -7.19 -4.35 21.54
CA ARG A 13 -7.89 -5.03 20.44
C ARG A 13 -9.34 -4.54 20.32
N ASN A 14 -9.70 -4.04 19.14
CA ASN A 14 -11.01 -3.50 18.78
C ASN A 14 -11.45 -2.26 19.58
N GLU A 15 -10.61 -1.73 20.47
CA GLU A 15 -10.92 -0.48 21.17
C GLU A 15 -10.89 0.70 20.18
N PRO A 16 -11.69 1.77 20.43
CA PRO A 16 -11.58 3.01 19.67
C PRO A 16 -10.19 3.63 19.82
N VAL A 17 -9.66 4.21 18.74
CA VAL A 17 -8.38 4.93 18.80
C VAL A 17 -8.51 6.22 19.59
N ARG A 18 -7.40 6.68 20.16
CA ARG A 18 -7.33 7.90 20.99
C ARG A 18 -6.20 8.79 20.51
N VAL A 19 -6.42 10.10 20.54
CA VAL A 19 -5.33 11.07 20.39
C VAL A 19 -4.69 11.25 21.75
N GLU A 20 -3.41 10.91 21.85
CA GLU A 20 -2.63 11.05 23.08
C GLU A 20 -1.33 11.80 22.82
N THR A 21 -0.76 12.35 23.89
CA THR A 21 0.58 12.96 23.81
C THR A 21 1.63 11.86 23.88
N ILE A 22 2.46 11.77 22.85
CA ILE A 22 3.54 10.79 22.72
C ILE A 22 4.90 11.48 22.80
N VAL A 23 5.90 10.73 23.21
CA VAL A 23 7.29 11.15 23.30
C VAL A 23 8.05 10.59 22.10
N ILE A 24 8.61 11.48 21.29
CA ILE A 24 9.55 11.18 20.21
C ILE A 24 10.97 11.36 20.77
N PRO A 25 11.75 10.29 20.94
CA PRO A 25 13.12 10.41 21.43
C PRO A 25 14.02 11.07 20.37
N ASP A 26 15.24 11.46 20.78
CA ASP A 26 16.27 11.85 19.82
C ASP A 26 16.68 10.64 18.94
N PRO A 27 16.96 10.85 17.65
CA PRO A 27 17.33 9.73 16.77
C PRO A 27 18.68 9.14 17.18
N GLY A 28 18.71 7.82 17.36
CA GLY A 28 19.93 7.05 17.55
C GLY A 28 20.71 6.84 16.23
N PRO A 29 21.86 6.16 16.26
CA PRO A 29 22.64 5.89 15.06
C PRO A 29 21.83 5.20 13.96
N GLY A 30 21.85 5.75 12.74
CA GLY A 30 21.09 5.24 11.60
C GLY A 30 19.59 5.57 11.61
N GLU A 31 19.10 6.40 12.53
CA GLU A 31 17.68 6.78 12.64
C GLU A 31 17.43 8.23 12.21
N ALA A 32 16.18 8.55 11.91
CA ALA A 32 15.74 9.89 11.56
C ALA A 32 14.40 10.22 12.22
N VAL A 33 14.26 11.46 12.69
CA VAL A 33 12.96 12.03 13.06
C VAL A 33 12.41 12.78 11.86
N VAL A 34 11.17 12.48 11.49
CA VAL A 34 10.48 13.09 10.36
C VAL A 34 9.27 13.85 10.88
N LYS A 35 9.18 15.13 10.52
CA LYS A 35 7.99 15.94 10.73
C LYS A 35 6.97 15.58 9.67
N ILE A 36 5.91 14.90 10.08
CA ILE A 36 4.87 14.42 9.16
C ILE A 36 4.01 15.61 8.74
N GLN A 37 3.70 15.68 7.45
CA GLN A 37 2.79 16.68 6.89
C GLN A 37 1.46 16.04 6.47
N ALA A 38 1.50 14.79 6.00
CA ALA A 38 0.31 14.03 5.72
C ALA A 38 0.51 12.52 5.91
N CYS A 39 -0.56 11.81 6.26
CA CYS A 39 -0.58 10.35 6.34
C CYS A 39 -1.92 9.79 5.86
N GLY A 40 -1.90 8.87 4.89
CA GLY A 40 -3.07 8.15 4.42
C GLY A 40 -3.63 7.17 5.46
N VAL A 41 -4.95 6.97 5.44
CA VAL A 41 -5.66 5.96 6.25
C VAL A 41 -5.84 4.70 5.42
N CYS A 42 -5.35 3.57 5.93
CA CYS A 42 -5.34 2.30 5.20
C CYS A 42 -5.95 1.15 6.02
N HIS A 43 -6.43 0.12 5.31
CA HIS A 43 -6.97 -1.11 5.91
C HIS A 43 -5.96 -1.81 6.83
N THR A 44 -4.66 -1.68 6.55
CA THR A 44 -3.61 -2.25 7.41
C THR A 44 -3.64 -1.62 8.81
N ASP A 45 -3.88 -0.32 8.94
CA ASP A 45 -4.00 0.34 10.26
C ASP A 45 -5.24 -0.17 11.02
N LEU A 46 -6.34 -0.41 10.30
CA LEU A 46 -7.53 -1.02 10.86
C LEU A 46 -7.27 -2.47 11.32
N HIS A 47 -6.50 -3.26 10.56
CA HIS A 47 -6.10 -4.60 10.97
C HIS A 47 -5.23 -4.59 12.25
N TYR A 48 -4.32 -3.63 12.41
CA TYR A 48 -3.60 -3.43 13.67
C TYR A 48 -4.58 -3.16 14.83
N LYS A 49 -5.51 -2.20 14.67
CA LYS A 49 -6.55 -1.92 15.67
C LYS A 49 -7.38 -3.15 16.04
N GLN A 50 -7.67 -4.02 15.07
CA GLN A 50 -8.47 -5.24 15.27
C GLN A 50 -7.66 -6.44 15.80
N GLY A 51 -6.34 -6.31 15.93
CA GLY A 51 -5.43 -7.40 16.31
C GLY A 51 -5.31 -8.49 15.24
N GLY A 52 -5.46 -8.11 13.96
CA GLY A 52 -5.33 -9.01 12.80
C GLY A 52 -3.89 -9.16 12.29
N ILE A 53 -2.95 -8.34 12.78
CA ILE A 53 -1.52 -8.43 12.46
C ILE A 53 -0.76 -9.13 13.59
N ASN A 54 -0.85 -8.61 14.81
CA ASN A 54 -0.31 -9.17 16.06
C ASN A 54 -1.01 -8.51 17.28
N ASP A 55 -0.53 -8.78 18.49
CA ASP A 55 -1.13 -8.36 19.77
C ASP A 55 -0.24 -7.42 20.61
N GLU A 56 0.76 -6.77 20.00
CA GLU A 56 1.73 -5.86 20.63
C GLU A 56 1.16 -4.47 21.00
N PHE A 57 -0.08 -4.40 21.46
CA PHE A 57 -0.71 -3.14 21.89
C PHE A 57 0.05 -2.49 23.06
N PRO A 58 0.06 -1.15 23.18
CA PRO A 58 -0.64 -0.19 22.32
C PRO A 58 0.10 0.10 21.00
N PHE A 59 -0.65 0.26 19.90
CA PHE A 59 -0.08 0.63 18.61
C PHE A 59 -0.13 2.14 18.37
N LEU A 60 0.97 2.71 17.87
CA LEU A 60 0.96 3.99 17.17
C LEU A 60 0.67 3.74 15.68
N LEU A 61 -0.49 4.16 15.20
CA LEU A 61 -0.98 3.84 13.86
C LEU A 61 -0.41 4.79 12.78
N GLY A 62 -0.64 4.45 11.51
CA GLY A 62 -0.28 5.25 10.34
C GLY A 62 1.04 4.83 9.70
N HIS A 63 1.04 4.65 8.38
CA HIS A 63 2.22 4.20 7.61
C HIS A 63 2.29 4.71 6.15
N GLU A 64 1.27 5.43 5.68
CA GLU A 64 1.23 6.05 4.33
C GLU A 64 1.62 7.53 4.41
N ALA A 65 2.85 7.84 4.82
CA ALA A 65 3.23 9.19 5.25
C ALA A 65 4.26 9.88 4.37
N ALA A 66 4.12 11.21 4.27
CA ALA A 66 5.13 12.11 3.71
C ALA A 66 5.39 13.29 4.65
N GLY A 67 6.61 13.79 4.60
CA GLY A 67 7.03 14.88 5.47
C GLY A 67 8.46 15.33 5.24
N ILE A 68 8.96 16.12 6.18
CA ILE A 68 10.30 16.70 6.14
C ILE A 68 11.17 16.02 7.20
N VAL A 69 12.36 15.56 6.80
CA VAL A 69 13.36 15.10 7.77
C VAL A 69 13.72 16.26 8.69
N GLU A 70 13.49 16.12 9.99
CA GLU A 70 13.77 17.16 10.97
C GLU A 70 15.18 17.01 11.56
N SER A 71 15.55 15.79 11.91
CA SER A 71 16.85 15.46 12.47
C SER A 71 17.26 14.03 12.12
N VAL A 72 18.58 13.79 12.13
CA VAL A 72 19.16 12.47 11.85
C VAL A 72 20.17 12.12 12.92
N GLY A 73 20.29 10.83 13.23
CA GLY A 73 21.28 10.33 14.15
C GLY A 73 22.64 10.08 13.49
N GLU A 74 23.58 9.58 14.28
CA GLU A 74 24.95 9.32 13.83
C GLU A 74 24.99 8.32 12.65
N GLY A 75 25.85 8.59 11.67
CA GLY A 75 26.10 7.68 10.54
C GLY A 75 25.06 7.71 9.41
N VAL A 76 23.98 8.50 9.55
CA VAL A 76 23.01 8.71 8.46
C VAL A 76 23.64 9.56 7.36
N THR A 77 23.51 9.11 6.11
CA THR A 77 24.13 9.77 4.94
C THR A 77 23.24 9.81 3.70
N ASP A 78 22.15 9.03 3.72
CA ASP A 78 21.16 8.87 2.66
C ASP A 78 20.09 9.98 2.66
N VAL A 79 19.85 10.61 3.81
CA VAL A 79 18.96 11.77 3.97
C VAL A 79 19.55 12.81 4.94
N ALA A 80 19.08 14.05 4.84
CA ALA A 80 19.49 15.15 5.71
C ALA A 80 18.30 15.99 6.19
N PRO A 81 18.43 16.73 7.31
CA PRO A 81 17.42 17.69 7.73
C PRO A 81 17.00 18.64 6.60
N GLY A 82 15.70 18.79 6.39
CA GLY A 82 15.11 19.58 5.30
C GLY A 82 14.75 18.78 4.04
N ASP A 83 15.22 17.55 3.89
CA ASP A 83 14.80 16.69 2.77
C ASP A 83 13.31 16.32 2.92
N PHE A 84 12.56 16.44 1.81
CA PHE A 84 11.20 15.93 1.71
C PHE A 84 11.22 14.45 1.34
N VAL A 85 10.52 13.64 2.13
CA VAL A 85 10.58 12.19 2.06
C VAL A 85 9.19 11.56 2.11
N ILE A 86 9.05 10.44 1.41
CA ILE A 86 7.96 9.50 1.61
C ILE A 86 8.50 8.39 2.50
N LEU A 87 7.75 8.04 3.54
CA LEU A 87 8.09 6.93 4.41
C LEU A 87 7.69 5.61 3.77
N ASN A 88 8.62 4.66 3.81
CA ASN A 88 8.43 3.30 3.33
C ASN A 88 8.70 2.33 4.48
N TRP A 89 7.91 1.27 4.59
CA TRP A 89 8.09 0.27 5.65
C TRP A 89 9.18 -0.76 5.33
N ARG A 90 9.96 -0.52 4.25
CA ARG A 90 10.87 -1.49 3.66
C ARG A 90 12.27 -0.91 3.42
N ALA A 91 12.95 -0.62 4.52
CA ALA A 91 14.35 -0.22 4.53
C ALA A 91 15.26 -1.40 4.12
N VAL A 92 15.70 -1.41 2.87
CA VAL A 92 16.57 -2.45 2.29
C VAL A 92 17.91 -2.54 3.02
N CYS A 93 18.32 -3.72 3.50
CA CYS A 93 19.59 -3.88 4.24
C CYS A 93 20.87 -3.78 3.39
N GLY A 94 20.77 -3.93 2.06
CA GLY A 94 21.89 -3.87 1.13
C GLY A 94 22.87 -5.06 1.15
N ASN A 95 22.80 -5.95 2.14
CA ASN A 95 23.81 -7.00 2.36
C ASN A 95 23.27 -8.45 2.29
N CYS A 96 21.96 -8.66 2.26
CA CYS A 96 21.39 -10.01 2.19
C CYS A 96 21.55 -10.64 0.79
N ARG A 97 21.31 -11.95 0.69
CA ARG A 97 21.45 -12.71 -0.58
C ARG A 97 20.62 -12.14 -1.74
N ALA A 98 19.48 -11.51 -1.47
CA ALA A 98 18.67 -10.85 -2.50
C ALA A 98 19.33 -9.56 -3.00
N CYS A 99 19.76 -8.70 -2.07
CA CYS A 99 20.48 -7.46 -2.36
C CYS A 99 21.78 -7.72 -3.14
N LEU A 100 22.62 -8.64 -2.67
CA LEU A 100 23.91 -8.97 -3.30
C LEU A 100 23.78 -9.58 -4.70
N ARG A 101 22.60 -10.08 -5.07
CA ARG A 101 22.31 -10.59 -6.43
C ARG A 101 21.57 -9.58 -7.31
N GLY A 102 21.53 -8.30 -6.91
CA GLY A 102 20.91 -7.23 -7.68
C GLY A 102 19.37 -7.28 -7.67
N ARG A 103 18.77 -7.89 -6.65
CA ARG A 103 17.30 -7.93 -6.46
C ARG A 103 16.88 -7.39 -5.09
N PRO A 104 17.20 -6.14 -4.76
CA PRO A 104 16.88 -5.54 -3.46
C PRO A 104 15.37 -5.42 -3.18
N TRP A 105 14.51 -5.45 -4.21
CA TRP A 105 13.05 -5.58 -4.04
C TRP A 105 12.61 -6.94 -3.45
N TYR A 106 13.52 -7.90 -3.24
CA TYR A 106 13.29 -9.13 -2.46
C TYR A 106 14.08 -9.23 -1.14
N CYS A 107 14.55 -8.11 -0.59
CA CYS A 107 15.01 -8.00 0.79
C CYS A 107 13.86 -8.22 1.80
N PHE A 108 13.99 -9.22 2.68
CA PHE A 108 13.08 -9.43 3.83
C PHE A 108 13.73 -9.05 5.17
N ASP A 109 14.99 -8.65 5.14
CA ASP A 109 15.74 -8.15 6.28
C ASP A 109 15.61 -6.62 6.29
N THR A 110 14.43 -6.12 6.68
CA THR A 110 14.14 -4.68 6.73
C THR A 110 14.43 -4.13 8.12
N HIS A 111 14.81 -2.86 8.20
CA HIS A 111 15.15 -2.19 9.45
C HIS A 111 14.09 -1.17 9.88
N ASN A 112 13.85 -1.12 11.18
CA ASN A 112 13.07 -0.08 11.86
C ASN A 112 13.96 0.66 12.85
N ALA A 113 13.48 1.81 13.34
CA ALA A 113 14.12 2.48 14.48
C ALA A 113 14.20 1.55 15.70
N LYS A 114 15.32 1.63 16.42
CA LYS A 114 15.61 0.89 17.64
C LYS A 114 15.13 1.64 18.87
N GLN A 115 15.26 2.98 18.89
CA GLN A 115 14.68 3.77 19.97
C GLN A 115 13.15 3.63 19.97
N LYS A 116 12.55 3.73 21.15
CA LYS A 116 11.12 3.54 21.36
C LYS A 116 10.43 4.88 21.52
N MET A 117 9.36 5.09 20.74
CA MET A 117 8.38 6.13 21.04
C MET A 117 7.51 5.63 22.19
N THR A 118 7.14 6.53 23.11
CA THR A 118 6.40 6.15 24.32
C THR A 118 5.24 7.09 24.59
N LEU A 119 4.31 6.67 25.45
CA LEU A 119 3.43 7.60 26.16
C LEU A 119 4.22 8.39 27.22
N LEU A 120 3.59 9.41 27.80
CA LEU A 120 4.19 10.24 28.85
C LEU A 120 4.55 9.46 30.13
N ASP A 121 3.87 8.34 30.39
CA ASP A 121 4.15 7.46 31.53
C ASP A 121 5.28 6.46 31.27
N GLY A 122 5.88 6.49 30.07
CA GLY A 122 6.97 5.61 29.65
C GLY A 122 6.49 4.29 29.01
N THR A 123 5.19 4.09 28.82
CA THR A 123 4.67 2.92 28.10
C THR A 123 5.14 2.94 26.64
N GLU A 124 5.86 1.91 26.20
CA GLU A 124 6.34 1.77 24.83
C GLU A 124 5.18 1.60 23.84
N LEU A 125 5.30 2.27 22.69
CA LEU A 125 4.37 2.15 21.58
C LEU A 125 4.93 1.22 20.52
N SER A 126 4.07 0.39 19.94
CA SER A 126 4.38 -0.42 18.76
C SER A 126 4.00 0.35 17.49
N PRO A 127 4.95 0.82 16.67
CA PRO A 127 4.61 1.60 15.48
C PRO A 127 4.09 0.69 14.36
N ALA A 128 2.95 1.01 13.77
CA ALA A 128 2.40 0.28 12.63
C ALA A 128 3.44 0.25 11.50
N LEU A 129 3.81 -0.97 11.06
CA LEU A 129 4.88 -1.23 10.10
C LEU A 129 6.22 -0.52 10.41
N GLY A 130 6.51 -0.28 11.70
CA GLY A 130 7.71 0.43 12.11
C GLY A 130 7.73 1.92 11.75
N ILE A 131 6.58 2.50 11.38
CA ILE A 131 6.43 3.90 11.01
C ILE A 131 5.63 4.68 12.05
N GLY A 132 4.37 4.32 12.32
CA GLY A 132 3.52 5.05 13.27
C GLY A 132 3.42 6.56 13.00
N ALA A 133 2.84 6.95 11.87
CA ALA A 133 2.83 8.32 11.37
C ALA A 133 1.48 9.05 11.44
N PHE A 134 0.47 8.49 12.13
CA PHE A 134 -0.62 9.32 12.65
C PHE A 134 -0.14 10.09 13.88
N ALA A 135 0.86 10.94 13.68
CA ALA A 135 1.47 11.81 14.67
C ALA A 135 2.17 12.97 13.97
N GLU A 136 2.30 14.12 14.64
CA GLU A 136 2.97 15.32 14.06
C GLU A 136 4.43 15.04 13.69
N LYS A 137 5.06 14.06 14.37
CA LYS A 137 6.42 13.58 14.11
C LYS A 137 6.48 12.08 14.36
N THR A 138 7.37 11.41 13.66
CA THR A 138 7.71 10.01 13.94
C THR A 138 9.22 9.77 13.89
N LEU A 139 9.65 8.68 14.51
CA LEU A 139 11.00 8.16 14.46
C LEU A 139 11.04 6.89 13.61
N VAL A 140 11.95 6.85 12.63
CA VAL A 140 12.16 5.71 11.74
C VAL A 140 13.64 5.40 11.56
N ALA A 141 13.96 4.21 11.02
CA ALA A 141 15.29 4.00 10.45
C ALA A 141 15.46 4.92 9.22
N SER A 142 16.64 5.50 9.04
CA SER A 142 16.95 6.38 7.89
C SER A 142 16.59 5.77 6.54
N GLY A 143 16.84 4.48 6.33
CA GLY A 143 16.46 3.77 5.11
C GLY A 143 14.95 3.65 4.84
N GLN A 144 14.10 3.99 5.81
CA GLN A 144 12.66 4.14 5.61
C GLN A 144 12.30 5.50 4.99
N CYS A 145 13.24 6.44 4.91
CA CYS A 145 13.05 7.74 4.28
C CYS A 145 13.46 7.68 2.80
N THR A 146 12.48 7.66 1.89
CA THR A 146 12.77 7.78 0.46
C THR A 146 12.61 9.22 0.02
N LYS A 147 13.72 9.87 -0.34
CA LYS A 147 13.69 11.25 -0.85
C LYS A 147 13.00 11.33 -2.20
N VAL A 148 12.10 12.30 -2.33
CA VAL A 148 11.42 12.64 -3.58
C VAL A 148 11.41 14.15 -3.79
N ASP A 149 10.94 14.59 -4.96
CA ASP A 149 10.81 16.02 -5.26
C ASP A 149 9.78 16.68 -4.32
N PRO A 150 10.11 17.79 -3.64
CA PRO A 150 9.21 18.46 -2.70
C PRO A 150 8.04 19.22 -3.35
N GLU A 151 7.98 19.33 -4.68
CA GLU A 151 6.87 20.02 -5.36
C GLU A 151 5.56 19.21 -5.37
N VAL A 152 5.60 17.91 -5.08
CA VAL A 152 4.36 17.11 -4.93
C VAL A 152 3.70 17.42 -3.59
N ALA A 153 2.37 17.51 -3.58
CA ALA A 153 1.61 17.72 -2.36
C ALA A 153 1.79 16.54 -1.38
N PRO A 154 2.04 16.76 -0.08
CA PRO A 154 2.30 15.69 0.89
C PRO A 154 1.18 14.66 0.98
N GLU A 155 -0.08 15.09 0.88
CA GLU A 155 -1.25 14.24 0.92
C GLU A 155 -1.32 13.25 -0.25
N VAL A 156 -0.69 13.59 -1.37
CA VAL A 156 -0.56 12.74 -2.55
C VAL A 156 0.65 11.83 -2.41
N ALA A 157 1.78 12.39 -1.98
CA ALA A 157 3.05 11.69 -1.85
C ALA A 157 2.99 10.54 -0.84
N GLY A 158 2.36 10.76 0.33
CA GLY A 158 2.27 9.76 1.40
C GLY A 158 1.59 8.46 0.97
N LEU A 159 0.64 8.51 0.02
CA LEU A 159 -0.10 7.34 -0.46
C LEU A 159 0.79 6.33 -1.21
N LEU A 160 1.92 6.77 -1.77
CA LEU A 160 2.92 5.87 -2.35
C LEU A 160 3.61 5.01 -1.28
N GLY A 161 3.57 5.41 -0.01
CA GLY A 161 4.12 4.66 1.12
C GLY A 161 3.45 3.30 1.35
N CYS A 162 2.26 3.02 0.81
CA CYS A 162 1.65 1.69 0.90
C CYS A 162 0.74 1.36 -0.29
N GLY A 163 -0.56 1.60 -0.19
CA GLY A 163 -1.53 0.93 -1.06
C GLY A 163 -1.49 1.36 -2.53
N VAL A 164 -1.17 2.63 -2.82
CA VAL A 164 -1.06 3.09 -4.22
C VAL A 164 0.16 2.46 -4.88
N MET A 165 1.30 2.41 -4.19
CA MET A 165 2.46 1.69 -4.72
C MET A 165 2.20 0.19 -4.85
N ALA A 166 1.53 -0.43 -3.87
CA ALA A 166 1.23 -1.86 -3.91
C ALA A 166 0.42 -2.21 -5.16
N GLY A 167 -0.61 -1.44 -5.49
CA GLY A 167 -1.43 -1.64 -6.69
C GLY A 167 -0.67 -1.38 -7.99
N ILE A 168 -0.01 -0.22 -8.13
CA ILE A 168 0.77 0.11 -9.34
C ILE A 168 1.86 -0.95 -9.58
N GLY A 169 2.57 -1.32 -8.52
CA GLY A 169 3.61 -2.34 -8.57
C GLY A 169 3.07 -3.75 -8.84
N ALA A 170 1.87 -4.09 -8.35
CA ALA A 170 1.23 -5.37 -8.68
C ALA A 170 0.98 -5.51 -10.18
N ALA A 171 0.62 -4.42 -10.88
CA ALA A 171 0.51 -4.43 -12.34
C ALA A 171 1.88 -4.45 -13.03
N ILE A 172 2.74 -3.47 -12.71
CA ILE A 172 3.96 -3.21 -13.49
C ILE A 172 5.09 -4.18 -13.10
N ASN A 173 5.39 -4.32 -11.82
CA ASN A 173 6.55 -5.07 -11.35
C ASN A 173 6.23 -6.56 -11.19
N THR A 174 5.11 -6.89 -10.54
CA THR A 174 4.74 -8.28 -10.26
C THR A 174 4.04 -8.91 -11.47
N GLY A 175 3.01 -8.26 -12.01
CA GLY A 175 2.25 -8.73 -13.17
C GLY A 175 3.04 -8.65 -14.47
N ASN A 176 4.03 -7.75 -14.54
CA ASN A 176 4.79 -7.46 -15.75
C ASN A 176 3.87 -7.15 -16.94
N VAL A 177 2.80 -6.38 -16.67
CA VAL A 177 1.86 -5.91 -17.69
C VAL A 177 2.64 -5.13 -18.76
N GLY A 178 2.30 -5.40 -20.01
CA GLY A 178 2.91 -4.79 -21.18
C GLY A 178 1.88 -4.25 -22.18
N ARG A 179 2.42 -3.76 -23.30
CA ARG A 179 1.62 -3.20 -24.38
C ARG A 179 0.77 -4.28 -25.04
N GLY A 180 -0.54 -4.08 -25.06
CA GLY A 180 -1.47 -5.00 -25.72
C GLY A 180 -2.15 -5.99 -24.78
N ASP A 181 -1.65 -6.15 -23.56
CA ASP A 181 -2.23 -7.08 -22.59
C ASP A 181 -3.67 -6.70 -22.25
N THR A 182 -4.49 -7.73 -22.01
CA THR A 182 -5.74 -7.63 -21.27
C THR A 182 -5.50 -7.91 -19.80
N VAL A 183 -5.87 -6.95 -18.95
CA VAL A 183 -5.77 -7.08 -17.50
C VAL A 183 -7.17 -7.13 -16.89
N ALA A 184 -7.41 -8.07 -15.99
CA ALA A 184 -8.56 -8.04 -15.10
C ALA A 184 -8.12 -7.70 -13.67
N VAL A 185 -8.85 -6.82 -12.99
CA VAL A 185 -8.59 -6.43 -11.59
C VAL A 185 -9.81 -6.75 -10.75
N ILE A 186 -9.64 -7.63 -9.77
CA ILE A 186 -10.70 -8.05 -8.85
C ILE A 186 -10.56 -7.29 -7.54
N GLY A 187 -11.57 -6.47 -7.23
CA GLY A 187 -11.59 -5.51 -6.13
C GLY A 187 -11.15 -4.12 -6.59
N CYS A 188 -12.06 -3.14 -6.54
CA CYS A 188 -11.86 -1.75 -6.98
C CYS A 188 -11.85 -0.79 -5.78
N GLY A 189 -11.03 -1.10 -4.77
CA GLY A 189 -10.63 -0.14 -3.74
C GLY A 189 -9.29 0.53 -4.12
N GLY A 190 -8.70 1.33 -3.23
CA GLY A 190 -7.49 2.09 -3.60
C GLY A 190 -6.28 1.25 -4.08
N VAL A 191 -6.13 -0.01 -3.66
CA VAL A 191 -5.09 -0.91 -4.22
C VAL A 191 -5.47 -1.38 -5.64
N GLY A 192 -6.73 -1.75 -5.84
CA GLY A 192 -7.24 -2.18 -7.15
C GLY A 192 -7.23 -1.06 -8.18
N ASP A 193 -7.72 0.13 -7.81
CA ASP A 193 -7.66 1.31 -8.66
C ASP A 193 -6.22 1.72 -9.00
N ALA A 194 -5.30 1.56 -8.05
CA ALA A 194 -3.88 1.74 -8.32
C ALA A 194 -3.32 0.69 -9.29
N ALA A 195 -3.80 -0.56 -9.24
CA ALA A 195 -3.47 -1.58 -10.23
C ALA A 195 -4.06 -1.28 -11.62
N ILE A 196 -5.26 -0.69 -11.68
CA ILE A 196 -5.87 -0.19 -12.93
C ILE A 196 -5.00 0.94 -13.52
N VAL A 197 -4.61 1.93 -12.71
CA VAL A 197 -3.71 3.02 -13.13
C VAL A 197 -2.37 2.47 -13.61
N GLY A 198 -1.77 1.53 -12.86
CA GLY A 198 -0.52 0.87 -13.24
C GLY A 198 -0.62 0.09 -14.56
N SER A 199 -1.74 -0.60 -14.78
CA SER A 199 -2.01 -1.34 -16.02
C SER A 199 -2.15 -0.41 -17.22
N ARG A 200 -2.85 0.72 -17.04
CA ARG A 200 -2.97 1.76 -18.08
C ARG A 200 -1.62 2.37 -18.40
N LEU A 201 -0.83 2.69 -17.38
CA LEU A 201 0.50 3.25 -17.53
C LEU A 201 1.45 2.31 -18.29
N ALA A 202 1.33 1.00 -18.06
CA ALA A 202 2.08 -0.05 -18.76
C ALA A 202 1.64 -0.26 -20.22
N GLY A 203 0.48 0.26 -20.62
CA GLY A 203 -0.04 0.18 -21.99
C GLY A 203 -0.96 -1.02 -22.25
N ALA A 204 -1.62 -1.55 -21.22
CA ALA A 204 -2.68 -2.55 -21.39
C ALA A 204 -3.74 -2.04 -22.39
N ALA A 205 -4.15 -2.91 -23.32
CA ALA A 205 -5.16 -2.56 -24.32
C ALA A 205 -6.58 -2.65 -23.76
N LYS A 206 -6.79 -3.54 -22.79
CA LYS A 206 -8.07 -3.76 -22.13
C LYS A 206 -7.86 -3.93 -20.63
N ILE A 207 -8.61 -3.19 -19.84
CA ILE A 207 -8.60 -3.27 -18.38
C ILE A 207 -10.04 -3.52 -17.92
N ILE A 208 -10.28 -4.67 -17.30
CA ILE A 208 -11.59 -5.15 -16.85
C ILE A 208 -11.62 -5.03 -15.33
N ALA A 209 -12.38 -4.07 -14.81
CA ALA A 209 -12.58 -3.89 -13.38
C ALA A 209 -13.72 -4.78 -12.88
N VAL A 210 -13.50 -5.50 -11.79
CA VAL A 210 -14.49 -6.39 -11.16
C VAL A 210 -14.70 -5.96 -9.71
N ASP A 211 -15.93 -5.65 -9.34
CA ASP A 211 -16.32 -5.33 -7.97
C ASP A 211 -17.79 -5.72 -7.74
N ILE A 212 -18.25 -5.65 -6.49
CA ILE A 212 -19.65 -5.88 -6.12
C ILE A 212 -20.46 -4.57 -6.05
N ASP A 213 -19.79 -3.41 -5.99
CA ASP A 213 -20.40 -2.09 -5.86
C ASP A 213 -20.26 -1.29 -7.17
N ASP A 214 -21.39 -0.95 -7.79
CA ASP A 214 -21.43 -0.16 -9.03
C ASP A 214 -20.79 1.22 -8.86
N ARG A 215 -20.84 1.82 -7.65
CA ARG A 215 -20.19 3.11 -7.38
C ARG A 215 -18.67 3.00 -7.56
N LYS A 216 -18.08 1.91 -7.08
CA LYS A 216 -16.65 1.63 -7.24
C LYS A 216 -16.29 1.34 -8.69
N LEU A 217 -17.16 0.65 -9.42
CA LEU A 217 -16.97 0.41 -10.85
C LEU A 217 -16.99 1.72 -11.67
N GLU A 218 -17.83 2.69 -11.32
CA GLU A 218 -17.78 4.02 -11.97
C GLU A 218 -16.47 4.75 -11.66
N THR A 219 -15.97 4.70 -10.43
CA THR A 219 -14.63 5.23 -10.08
C THR A 219 -13.52 4.50 -10.85
N ALA A 220 -13.57 3.18 -10.96
CA ALA A 220 -12.60 2.40 -11.70
C ALA A 220 -12.48 2.84 -13.17
N LYS A 221 -13.60 3.23 -13.81
CA LYS A 221 -13.59 3.79 -15.18
C LYS A 221 -12.82 5.09 -15.27
N THR A 222 -12.97 6.01 -14.30
CA THR A 222 -12.22 7.28 -14.28
C THR A 222 -10.72 7.02 -14.08
N MET A 223 -10.37 5.97 -13.34
CA MET A 223 -8.99 5.52 -13.11
C MET A 223 -8.35 4.80 -14.31
N GLY A 224 -9.14 4.41 -15.31
CA GLY A 224 -8.65 3.82 -16.55
C GLY A 224 -9.22 2.45 -16.91
N ALA A 225 -10.15 1.90 -16.14
CA ALA A 225 -10.86 0.70 -16.54
C ALA A 225 -11.63 0.95 -17.85
N THR A 226 -11.49 0.02 -18.78
CA THR A 226 -12.16 0.06 -20.08
C THR A 226 -13.49 -0.68 -20.07
N HIS A 227 -13.63 -1.66 -19.18
CA HIS A 227 -14.80 -2.49 -18.99
C HIS A 227 -15.00 -2.70 -17.49
N THR A 228 -16.23 -2.98 -17.10
CA THR A 228 -16.61 -3.22 -15.71
C THR A 228 -17.50 -4.45 -15.60
N VAL A 229 -17.36 -5.22 -14.54
CA VAL A 229 -18.19 -6.39 -14.23
C VAL A 229 -18.64 -6.29 -12.78
N ASN A 230 -19.96 -6.30 -12.56
CA ASN A 230 -20.51 -6.45 -11.22
C ASN A 230 -20.66 -7.94 -10.86
N SER A 231 -19.85 -8.42 -9.92
CA SER A 231 -19.81 -9.84 -9.56
C SER A 231 -21.00 -10.30 -8.71
N ARG A 232 -21.93 -9.41 -8.32
CA ARG A 232 -23.21 -9.79 -7.70
C ARG A 232 -24.24 -10.26 -8.73
N SER A 233 -24.18 -9.73 -9.94
CA SER A 233 -25.14 -10.02 -11.00
C SER A 233 -24.62 -10.98 -12.06
N THR A 234 -23.31 -11.18 -12.13
CA THR A 234 -22.66 -11.94 -13.20
C THR A 234 -21.47 -12.72 -12.65
N ASP A 235 -21.24 -13.92 -13.17
CA ASP A 235 -20.01 -14.66 -12.87
C ASP A 235 -18.80 -13.90 -13.46
N PRO A 236 -17.87 -13.42 -12.63
CA PRO A 236 -16.73 -12.66 -13.13
C PRO A 236 -15.81 -13.48 -14.03
N VAL A 237 -15.70 -14.79 -13.84
CA VAL A 237 -14.85 -15.66 -14.68
C VAL A 237 -15.39 -15.71 -16.10
N GLU A 238 -16.69 -15.97 -16.25
CA GLU A 238 -17.33 -16.06 -17.55
C GLU A 238 -17.40 -14.70 -18.25
N ALA A 239 -17.65 -13.61 -17.51
CA ALA A 239 -17.64 -12.26 -18.06
C ALA A 239 -16.24 -11.87 -18.58
N ILE A 240 -15.17 -12.18 -17.83
CA ILE A 240 -13.80 -11.93 -18.29
C ILE A 240 -13.50 -12.73 -19.55
N ARG A 241 -13.90 -14.00 -19.61
CA ARG A 241 -13.74 -14.84 -20.81
C ARG A 241 -14.50 -14.28 -22.00
N GLU A 242 -15.76 -13.89 -21.84
CA GLU A 242 -16.55 -13.29 -22.92
C GLU A 242 -15.87 -12.02 -23.47
N LEU A 243 -15.43 -11.13 -22.58
CA LEU A 243 -14.70 -9.91 -22.94
C LEU A 243 -13.34 -10.19 -23.58
N THR A 244 -12.81 -11.39 -23.48
CA THR A 244 -11.50 -11.80 -24.03
C THR A 244 -11.61 -12.83 -25.15
N GLY A 245 -12.81 -13.03 -25.73
CA GLY A 245 -12.98 -13.98 -26.83
C GLY A 245 -12.87 -15.45 -26.42
N GLY A 246 -13.11 -15.74 -25.15
CA GLY A 246 -13.13 -17.08 -24.54
C GLY A 246 -11.82 -17.48 -23.85
N PHE A 247 -10.75 -16.70 -23.98
CA PHE A 247 -9.43 -17.08 -23.47
C PHE A 247 -9.25 -16.82 -21.97
N GLY A 248 -9.74 -15.69 -21.48
CA GLY A 248 -9.36 -15.13 -20.18
C GLY A 248 -8.36 -13.98 -20.34
N ALA A 249 -8.06 -13.29 -19.24
CA ALA A 249 -7.13 -12.16 -19.25
C ALA A 249 -5.66 -12.61 -19.20
N ASP A 250 -4.77 -11.86 -19.84
CA ASP A 250 -3.32 -12.10 -19.81
C ASP A 250 -2.74 -11.93 -18.40
N VAL A 251 -3.28 -10.97 -17.63
CA VAL A 251 -2.96 -10.78 -16.21
C VAL A 251 -4.26 -10.59 -15.41
N VAL A 252 -4.39 -11.31 -14.30
CA VAL A 252 -5.47 -11.09 -13.33
C VAL A 252 -4.88 -10.67 -11.98
N ILE A 253 -5.21 -9.48 -11.53
CA ILE A 253 -4.75 -8.90 -10.27
C ILE A 253 -5.87 -9.04 -9.23
N GLU A 254 -5.62 -9.82 -8.20
CA GLU A 254 -6.52 -10.05 -7.08
C GLU A 254 -6.16 -9.08 -5.93
N ALA A 255 -7.02 -8.11 -5.69
CA ALA A 255 -6.79 -7.00 -4.74
C ALA A 255 -7.75 -7.03 -3.53
N VAL A 256 -8.47 -8.13 -3.30
CA VAL A 256 -9.37 -8.31 -2.14
C VAL A 256 -8.71 -9.14 -1.04
N GLY A 257 -7.93 -10.16 -1.40
CA GLY A 257 -7.21 -11.02 -0.45
C GLY A 257 -8.05 -12.17 0.08
N ARG A 258 -9.04 -12.64 -0.69
CA ARG A 258 -9.94 -13.73 -0.30
C ARG A 258 -9.72 -15.00 -1.12
N PRO A 259 -9.88 -16.21 -0.54
CA PRO A 259 -9.76 -17.45 -1.29
C PRO A 259 -10.69 -17.51 -2.51
N GLU A 260 -11.93 -17.03 -2.37
CA GLU A 260 -12.93 -17.11 -3.44
C GLU A 260 -12.57 -16.18 -4.61
N THR A 261 -12.07 -14.98 -4.34
CA THR A 261 -11.64 -14.04 -5.39
C THR A 261 -10.33 -14.49 -6.03
N TYR A 262 -9.45 -15.16 -5.28
CA TYR A 262 -8.25 -15.78 -5.86
C TYR A 262 -8.58 -16.95 -6.77
N GLU A 263 -9.53 -17.81 -6.38
CA GLU A 263 -10.02 -18.89 -7.24
C GLU A 263 -10.63 -18.34 -8.55
N GLN A 264 -11.45 -17.28 -8.44
CA GLN A 264 -11.96 -16.56 -9.60
C GLN A 264 -10.81 -16.01 -10.48
N ALA A 265 -9.79 -15.38 -9.88
CA ALA A 265 -8.64 -14.89 -10.62
C ALA A 265 -7.89 -16.01 -11.35
N PHE A 266 -7.73 -17.16 -10.69
CA PHE A 266 -7.09 -18.35 -11.23
C PHE A 266 -7.83 -18.94 -12.44
N TYR A 267 -9.16 -18.91 -12.44
CA TYR A 267 -9.96 -19.42 -13.56
C TYR A 267 -10.25 -18.38 -14.65
N ALA A 268 -10.19 -17.09 -14.32
CA ALA A 268 -10.42 -15.99 -15.25
C ALA A 268 -9.21 -15.63 -16.11
N ARG A 269 -7.99 -16.03 -15.72
CA ARG A 269 -6.79 -15.84 -16.54
C ARG A 269 -6.77 -16.78 -17.74
N ASP A 270 -6.10 -16.35 -18.78
CA ASP A 270 -5.66 -17.23 -19.85
C ASP A 270 -4.68 -18.30 -19.32
N LEU A 271 -4.60 -19.44 -20.01
CA LEU A 271 -3.69 -20.56 -19.66
C LEU A 271 -2.21 -20.11 -19.68
N ALA A 272 -1.84 -19.16 -20.54
CA ALA A 272 -0.49 -18.59 -20.52
C ALA A 272 -0.35 -17.37 -19.59
N GLY A 273 -1.45 -16.89 -19.01
CA GLY A 273 -1.51 -15.64 -18.25
C GLY A 273 -0.91 -15.73 -16.84
N THR A 274 -1.02 -14.63 -16.09
CA THR A 274 -0.48 -14.50 -14.73
C THR A 274 -1.56 -14.13 -13.72
N VAL A 275 -1.67 -14.85 -12.60
CA VAL A 275 -2.37 -14.35 -11.40
C VAL A 275 -1.40 -13.58 -10.53
N VAL A 276 -1.83 -12.41 -10.05
CA VAL A 276 -1.11 -11.60 -9.06
C VAL A 276 -1.98 -11.43 -7.82
N LEU A 277 -1.58 -12.02 -6.70
CA LEU A 277 -2.19 -11.76 -5.38
C LEU A 277 -1.52 -10.54 -4.75
N VAL A 278 -2.24 -9.43 -4.64
CA VAL A 278 -1.82 -8.24 -3.89
C VAL A 278 -2.71 -7.98 -2.66
N GLY A 279 -3.95 -8.48 -2.67
CA GLY A 279 -4.80 -8.48 -1.49
C GLY A 279 -4.17 -9.25 -0.33
N VAL A 280 -4.38 -8.76 0.90
CA VAL A 280 -3.76 -9.32 2.11
C VAL A 280 -4.73 -10.27 2.81
N PRO A 281 -4.47 -11.60 2.82
CA PRO A 281 -5.31 -12.55 3.56
C PRO A 281 -5.05 -12.48 5.07
N THR A 282 -6.00 -12.98 5.88
CA THR A 282 -5.77 -13.19 7.32
C THR A 282 -5.13 -14.56 7.57
N PRO A 283 -4.45 -14.77 8.71
CA PRO A 283 -3.69 -16.01 8.99
C PRO A 283 -4.49 -17.32 8.88
N GLU A 284 -5.81 -17.28 9.10
CA GLU A 284 -6.69 -18.45 9.10
C GLU A 284 -7.15 -18.84 7.69
N MET A 285 -7.05 -17.94 6.72
CA MET A 285 -7.53 -18.17 5.36
C MET A 285 -6.69 -19.23 4.65
N LYS A 286 -7.36 -20.13 3.94
CA LYS A 286 -6.73 -21.21 3.16
C LYS A 286 -7.26 -21.17 1.74
N LEU A 287 -6.38 -21.47 0.80
CA LEU A 287 -6.72 -21.65 -0.60
C LEU A 287 -6.68 -23.15 -0.92
N GLU A 288 -7.78 -23.66 -1.47
CA GLU A 288 -7.88 -25.03 -1.98
C GLU A 288 -8.08 -24.96 -3.50
N LEU A 289 -7.13 -25.53 -4.26
CA LEU A 289 -7.22 -25.63 -5.71
C LEU A 289 -6.83 -27.05 -6.14
N PRO A 290 -7.52 -27.65 -7.13
CA PRO A 290 -7.09 -28.92 -7.69
C PRO A 290 -5.67 -28.80 -8.26
N LEU A 291 -4.74 -29.61 -7.76
CA LEU A 291 -3.33 -29.54 -8.19
C LEU A 291 -3.17 -29.88 -9.69
N LEU A 292 -4.08 -30.68 -10.23
CA LEU A 292 -4.15 -30.96 -11.67
C LEU A 292 -4.42 -29.69 -12.47
N ASP A 293 -5.27 -28.79 -11.98
CA ASP A 293 -5.57 -27.52 -12.64
C ASP A 293 -4.39 -26.55 -12.51
N VAL A 294 -3.75 -26.49 -11.34
CA VAL A 294 -2.53 -25.68 -11.14
C VAL A 294 -1.43 -26.09 -12.12
N PHE A 295 -1.23 -27.39 -12.34
CA PHE A 295 -0.26 -27.90 -13.30
C PHE A 295 -0.72 -27.72 -14.76
N GLY A 296 -1.95 -28.13 -15.07
CA GLY A 296 -2.48 -28.22 -16.43
C GLY A 296 -2.81 -26.88 -17.07
N ARG A 297 -3.01 -25.83 -16.27
CA ARG A 297 -3.32 -24.47 -16.74
C ARG A 297 -2.10 -23.58 -16.92
N GLY A 298 -0.87 -24.09 -16.76
CA GLY A 298 0.35 -23.37 -17.12
C GLY A 298 0.52 -21.98 -16.49
N GLY A 299 1.28 -21.12 -17.18
CA GLY A 299 1.62 -19.73 -16.82
C GLY A 299 2.12 -19.53 -15.39
N ALA A 300 1.73 -18.42 -14.73
CA ALA A 300 2.32 -18.02 -13.45
C ALA A 300 1.28 -17.64 -12.39
N LEU A 301 1.59 -18.00 -11.14
CA LEU A 301 0.89 -17.55 -9.93
C LEU A 301 1.90 -16.81 -9.07
N LYS A 302 1.67 -15.52 -8.80
CA LYS A 302 2.62 -14.65 -8.12
C LYS A 302 1.99 -13.98 -6.91
N SER A 303 2.77 -13.88 -5.84
CA SER A 303 2.48 -12.97 -4.73
C SER A 303 3.13 -11.61 -5.01
N SER A 304 2.40 -10.53 -4.74
CA SER A 304 2.88 -9.16 -4.88
C SER A 304 3.08 -8.55 -3.50
N TRP A 305 4.29 -8.68 -2.98
CA TRP A 305 4.65 -8.10 -1.69
C TRP A 305 5.05 -6.64 -1.89
N TYR A 306 4.21 -5.70 -1.43
CA TYR A 306 4.40 -4.26 -1.66
C TYR A 306 4.50 -3.87 -3.15
N GLY A 307 3.85 -4.61 -4.05
CA GLY A 307 3.98 -4.35 -5.48
C GLY A 307 5.36 -4.70 -6.06
N ASP A 308 6.14 -5.58 -5.42
CA ASP A 308 7.56 -5.81 -5.71
C ASP A 308 8.36 -4.49 -5.80
N CYS A 309 7.99 -3.54 -4.94
CA CYS A 309 8.54 -2.20 -4.90
C CYS A 309 10.00 -2.19 -4.42
N LEU A 310 10.81 -1.37 -5.09
CA LEU A 310 12.02 -0.79 -4.54
C LEU A 310 11.77 0.70 -4.38
N PRO A 311 11.55 1.21 -3.15
CA PRO A 311 11.12 2.60 -2.94
C PRO A 311 12.02 3.64 -3.63
N SER A 312 13.34 3.45 -3.57
CA SER A 312 14.32 4.32 -4.23
C SER A 312 14.29 4.31 -5.76
N ARG A 313 13.70 3.28 -6.38
CA ARG A 313 13.44 3.21 -7.83
C ARG A 313 12.07 3.79 -8.16
N ASP A 314 11.05 3.39 -7.40
CA ASP A 314 9.67 3.56 -7.80
C ASP A 314 9.07 4.90 -7.36
N PHE A 315 9.34 5.35 -6.13
CA PHE A 315 8.69 6.57 -5.62
C PHE A 315 9.09 7.83 -6.39
N PRO A 316 10.39 8.12 -6.64
CA PRO A 316 10.77 9.30 -7.40
C PRO A 316 10.17 9.26 -8.82
N MET A 317 10.20 8.09 -9.46
CA MET A 317 9.65 7.90 -10.80
C MET A 317 8.14 8.16 -10.84
N LEU A 318 7.37 7.66 -9.87
CA LEU A 318 5.92 7.90 -9.82
C LEU A 318 5.59 9.36 -9.50
N VAL A 319 6.36 10.01 -8.62
CA VAL A 319 6.23 11.46 -8.38
C VAL A 319 6.50 12.25 -9.67
N ASP A 320 7.52 11.92 -10.43
CA ASP A 320 7.84 12.58 -11.69
C ASP A 320 6.74 12.37 -12.74
N LEU A 321 6.20 11.15 -12.86
CA LEU A 321 5.09 10.87 -13.77
C LEU A 321 3.82 11.64 -13.37
N HIS A 322 3.59 11.82 -12.07
CA HIS A 322 2.46 12.62 -11.60
C HIS A 322 2.62 14.09 -12.00
N ARG A 323 3.80 14.67 -11.78
CA ARG A 323 4.12 16.05 -12.18
C ARG A 323 4.05 16.27 -13.69
N GLN A 324 4.36 15.24 -14.47
CA GLN A 324 4.20 15.26 -15.93
C GLN A 324 2.73 15.13 -16.40
N GLY A 325 1.78 14.97 -15.48
CA GLY A 325 0.37 14.72 -15.80
C GLY A 325 0.12 13.34 -16.44
N ARG A 326 1.06 12.40 -16.32
CA ARG A 326 0.95 11.05 -16.89
C ARG A 326 0.20 10.08 -15.98
N ILE A 327 0.18 10.36 -14.67
CA ILE A 327 -0.65 9.69 -13.68
C ILE A 327 -1.27 10.73 -12.76
N ASP A 328 -2.52 10.56 -12.37
CA ASP A 328 -3.16 11.44 -11.39
C ASP A 328 -3.19 10.76 -10.02
N LEU A 329 -2.12 10.93 -9.24
CA LEU A 329 -2.06 10.41 -7.88
C LEU A 329 -3.01 11.18 -6.94
N ALA A 330 -3.36 12.42 -7.27
CA ALA A 330 -4.26 13.23 -6.45
C ALA A 330 -5.70 12.69 -6.49
N ALA A 331 -6.10 12.02 -7.57
CA ALA A 331 -7.39 11.35 -7.67
C ALA A 331 -7.65 10.28 -6.58
N PHE A 332 -6.61 9.76 -5.94
CA PHE A 332 -6.77 8.83 -4.81
C PHE A 332 -7.15 9.55 -3.52
N VAL A 333 -6.82 10.83 -3.37
CA VAL A 333 -7.17 11.65 -2.20
C VAL A 333 -8.63 12.09 -2.32
N THR A 334 -9.53 11.25 -1.82
CA THR A 334 -10.97 11.55 -1.84
C THR A 334 -11.38 12.53 -0.75
N GLU A 335 -10.59 12.63 0.33
CA GLU A 335 -10.79 13.62 1.37
C GLU A 335 -9.53 13.85 2.21
N THR A 336 -9.49 15.02 2.87
CA THR A 336 -8.50 15.36 3.89
C THR A 336 -9.19 15.54 5.25
N ILE A 337 -8.54 15.07 6.31
CA ILE A 337 -9.09 15.05 7.67
C ILE A 337 -8.06 15.50 8.71
N GLY A 338 -8.54 15.86 9.91
CA GLY A 338 -7.67 16.08 11.06
C GLY A 338 -7.29 14.78 11.78
N LEU A 339 -6.24 14.84 12.60
CA LEU A 339 -5.75 13.69 13.38
C LEU A 339 -6.83 13.05 14.28
N GLY A 340 -7.73 13.86 14.84
CA GLY A 340 -8.83 13.39 15.69
C GLY A 340 -9.97 12.67 14.96
N GLU A 341 -9.92 12.57 13.63
CA GLU A 341 -10.99 11.99 12.81
C GLU A 341 -10.67 10.59 12.28
N VAL A 342 -9.52 10.01 12.65
CA VAL A 342 -9.07 8.68 12.18
C VAL A 342 -10.09 7.58 12.47
N GLU A 343 -10.74 7.56 13.64
CA GLU A 343 -11.77 6.55 13.95
C GLU A 343 -12.95 6.62 12.95
N LYS A 344 -13.38 7.83 12.56
CA LYS A 344 -14.45 8.02 11.56
C LYS A 344 -13.98 7.65 10.16
N ALA A 345 -12.70 7.89 9.85
CA ALA A 345 -12.11 7.50 8.58
C ALA A 345 -12.14 5.98 8.39
N PHE A 346 -11.90 5.19 9.44
CA PHE A 346 -12.06 3.74 9.39
C PHE A 346 -13.49 3.30 9.03
N ALA A 347 -14.51 3.99 9.55
CA ALA A 347 -15.90 3.68 9.22
C ALA A 347 -16.22 3.97 7.74
N ARG A 348 -15.83 5.14 7.23
CA ARG A 348 -16.04 5.51 5.81
C ARG A 348 -15.30 4.59 4.84
N MET A 349 -14.09 4.18 5.21
CA MET A 349 -13.31 3.20 4.46
C MET A 349 -14.04 1.85 4.37
N HIS A 350 -14.70 1.42 5.45
CA HIS A 350 -15.50 0.19 5.47
C HIS A 350 -16.78 0.29 4.62
N GLU A 351 -17.45 1.45 4.64
CA GLU A 351 -18.64 1.74 3.82
C GLU A 351 -18.33 1.86 2.31
N GLY A 352 -17.04 2.03 1.98
CA GLY A 352 -16.57 2.12 0.60
C GLY A 352 -16.83 3.49 -0.05
N ASP A 353 -17.04 4.53 0.76
CA ASP A 353 -17.36 5.88 0.30
C ASP A 353 -16.12 6.68 -0.12
N VAL A 354 -14.92 6.18 0.21
CA VAL A 354 -13.64 6.85 -0.04
C VAL A 354 -12.61 5.89 -0.63
N LEU A 355 -11.71 6.41 -1.46
CA LEU A 355 -10.51 5.67 -1.86
C LEU A 355 -9.43 5.81 -0.80
N ARG A 356 -9.12 7.05 -0.43
CA ARG A 356 -8.24 7.39 0.69
C ARG A 356 -8.76 8.61 1.43
N SER A 357 -8.85 8.48 2.74
CA SER A 357 -8.84 9.61 3.66
C SER A 357 -7.39 9.91 4.02
N VAL A 358 -7.00 11.19 4.00
CA VAL A 358 -5.63 11.60 4.35
C VAL A 358 -5.65 12.53 5.54
N VAL A 359 -4.93 12.16 6.60
CA VAL A 359 -4.68 13.03 7.74
C VAL A 359 -3.68 14.11 7.31
N VAL A 360 -4.01 15.38 7.50
CA VAL A 360 -3.11 16.53 7.26
C VAL A 360 -2.74 17.16 8.61
N LEU A 361 -1.46 17.49 8.81
CA LEU A 361 -0.86 17.88 10.09
C LEU A 361 -0.25 19.29 10.08
#